data_AF-A0A0K8SPL4-F1
#
_entry.id   AF-A0A0K8SPL4-F1
#
_cell.length_a   1.000
_cell.length_b   1.000
_cell.length_c   1.000
_cell.angle_alpha   90.00
_cell.angle_beta   90.00
_cell.angle_gamma   90.00
#
_symmetry.space_group_name_H-M   'P 1'
#
loop_
_entity.id
_entity.type
_entity.pdbx_description
1 polymer ?
#
loop_
_entity_poly.entity_id
_entity_poly.type
_entity_poly.pdbx_seq_one_letter_code
_entity_poly.pdbx_strand_id
1 'polypeptide(L)'
;DIEVMLLAIRFAQNFAESYNMMSLDAEQIKIKPSGCFDEVYDTDLYWKCMMFQLTSTFNDYVGTAKMGPPSDPTAVVNSKLQVYGVGNLRVIDASVMPTIPTANCLGPTTLIGERGADFVKKDWIVGTKKRKCPVASQSTGNLNHNIPERNDTMPMDETSTSSELTDDALAILKLIRPKI
;
A
#
# COMPACT_ATOMS: atom_id res chain seq x y z
N ASP A 1 6.53 17.50 -7.89
CA ASP A 1 5.46 16.88 -8.69
C ASP A 1 5.26 17.55 -10.03
N ILE A 2 4.90 18.84 -10.10
CA ILE A 2 4.67 19.55 -11.37
C ILE A 2 5.83 19.40 -12.37
N GLU A 3 7.06 19.65 -11.95
CA GLU A 3 8.23 19.56 -12.84
C GLU A 3 8.48 18.12 -13.33
N VAL A 4 8.20 17.11 -12.49
CA VAL A 4 8.30 15.69 -12.87
C VAL A 4 7.18 15.32 -13.85
N MET A 5 5.98 15.83 -13.65
CA MET A 5 4.86 15.65 -14.59
C MET A 5 5.17 16.31 -15.94
N LEU A 6 5.82 17.48 -15.95
CA LEU A 6 6.25 18.12 -17.21
C LEU A 6 7.27 17.25 -17.93
N LEU A 7 8.28 16.74 -17.23
CA LEU A 7 9.25 15.80 -17.79
C LEU A 7 8.55 14.57 -18.39
N ALA A 8 7.55 14.02 -17.69
CA ALA A 8 6.78 12.88 -18.17
C ALA A 8 5.98 13.21 -19.44
N ILE A 9 5.38 14.41 -19.54
CA ILE A 9 4.70 14.86 -20.75
C ILE A 9 5.69 14.96 -21.92
N ARG A 10 6.86 15.58 -21.71
CA ARG A 10 7.90 15.68 -22.75
C ARG A 10 8.38 14.30 -23.20
N PHE A 11 8.54 13.37 -22.25
CA PHE A 11 8.86 11.98 -22.55
C PHE A 11 7.76 11.31 -23.39
N ALA A 12 6.49 11.48 -23.02
CA ALA A 12 5.36 10.92 -23.77
C ALA A 12 5.25 11.49 -25.19
N GLN A 13 5.53 12.78 -25.39
CA GLN A 13 5.58 13.41 -26.71
C GLN A 13 6.69 12.80 -27.57
N ASN A 14 7.91 12.71 -27.05
CA ASN A 14 9.03 12.07 -27.75
C ASN A 14 8.74 10.60 -28.08
N PHE A 15 8.05 9.89 -27.19
CA PHE A 15 7.64 8.51 -27.42
C PHE A 15 6.58 8.40 -28.53
N ALA A 16 5.62 9.34 -28.57
CA ALA A 16 4.61 9.43 -29.62
C ALA A 16 5.24 9.71 -31.00
N GLU A 17 6.33 10.46 -31.03
CA GLU A 17 7.11 10.74 -32.25
C GLU A 17 8.05 9.61 -32.67
N SER A 18 8.09 8.49 -31.93
CA SER A 18 8.90 7.34 -32.32
C SER A 18 8.35 6.67 -33.59
N TYR A 19 9.24 6.10 -34.41
CA TYR A 19 8.88 5.45 -35.68
C TYR A 19 7.74 4.43 -35.54
N ASN A 20 7.79 3.60 -34.49
CA ASN A 20 6.77 2.58 -34.25
C ASN A 20 5.41 3.19 -33.94
N MET A 21 5.39 4.29 -33.18
CA MET A 21 4.14 4.96 -32.81
C MET A 21 3.56 5.77 -33.97
N MET A 22 4.42 6.43 -34.75
CA MET A 22 4.02 7.10 -36.00
C MET A 22 3.44 6.13 -37.04
N SER A 23 3.95 4.89 -37.11
CA SER A 23 3.40 3.86 -38.02
C SER A 23 1.97 3.43 -37.69
N LEU A 24 1.45 3.82 -36.51
CA LEU A 24 0.09 3.56 -36.05
C LEU A 24 -0.84 4.77 -36.21
N ASP A 25 -0.43 5.82 -36.92
CA ASP A 25 -1.16 7.09 -37.07
C ASP A 25 -1.53 7.73 -35.71
N ALA A 26 -0.67 7.55 -34.70
CA ALA A 26 -0.88 8.10 -33.38
C ALA A 26 -0.69 9.63 -33.37
N GLU A 27 -1.72 10.38 -32.96
CA GLU A 27 -1.66 11.84 -32.79
C GLU A 27 -2.01 12.26 -31.36
N GLN A 28 -1.34 13.29 -30.86
CA GLN A 28 -1.68 13.92 -29.59
C GLN A 28 -2.97 14.75 -29.72
N ILE A 29 -4.00 14.36 -28.96
CA ILE A 29 -5.24 15.13 -28.89
C ILE A 29 -4.99 16.47 -28.19
N LYS A 30 -5.33 17.55 -28.88
CA LYS A 30 -5.20 18.92 -28.38
C LYS A 30 -6.47 19.31 -27.64
N ILE A 31 -6.39 19.41 -26.32
CA ILE A 31 -7.53 19.72 -25.45
C ILE A 31 -7.28 21.05 -24.75
N LYS A 32 -8.26 21.96 -24.80
CA LYS A 32 -8.19 23.23 -24.07
C LYS A 32 -9.24 23.24 -22.95
N PRO A 33 -8.86 22.93 -21.69
CA PRO A 33 -9.80 22.94 -20.57
C PRO A 33 -10.26 24.36 -20.28
N SER A 34 -11.48 24.46 -19.76
CA SER A 34 -12.05 25.72 -19.28
C SER A 34 -11.13 26.32 -18.21
N GLY A 35 -10.67 27.56 -18.41
CA GLY A 35 -9.77 28.25 -17.48
C GLY A 35 -8.36 28.51 -18.02
N CYS A 36 -7.93 27.81 -19.08
CA CYS A 36 -6.60 28.01 -19.71
C CYS A 36 -6.70 28.83 -21.01
N PHE A 37 -7.37 29.99 -20.97
CA PHE A 37 -7.85 30.68 -22.18
C PHE A 37 -6.77 31.35 -23.03
N ASP A 38 -5.63 31.74 -22.45
CA ASP A 38 -4.62 32.55 -23.14
C ASP A 38 -3.31 31.80 -23.43
N GLU A 39 -3.19 30.55 -22.99
CA GLU A 39 -1.94 29.81 -23.13
C GLU A 39 -1.74 29.27 -24.56
N VAL A 40 -0.53 29.51 -25.09
CA VAL A 40 -0.10 28.94 -26.38
C VAL A 40 0.14 27.44 -26.19
N TYR A 41 -0.40 26.64 -27.11
CA TYR A 41 -0.27 25.18 -27.10
C TYR A 41 1.20 24.75 -26.95
N ASP A 42 1.41 23.67 -26.20
CA ASP A 42 2.71 23.02 -25.98
C ASP A 42 3.77 23.83 -25.21
N THR A 43 3.39 24.99 -24.67
CA THR A 43 4.24 25.70 -23.71
C THR A 43 4.20 25.05 -22.33
N ASP A 44 5.22 25.28 -21.52
CA ASP A 44 5.23 24.79 -20.14
C ASP A 44 4.08 25.39 -19.31
N LEU A 45 3.69 26.64 -19.60
CA LEU A 45 2.53 27.29 -18.96
C LEU A 45 1.22 26.59 -19.33
N TYR A 46 1.04 26.23 -20.59
CA TYR A 46 -0.10 25.44 -21.05
C TYR A 46 -0.18 24.10 -20.29
N TRP A 47 0.93 23.34 -20.22
CA TRP A 47 0.94 22.06 -19.52
C TRP A 47 0.77 22.18 -18.01
N LYS A 48 1.33 23.22 -17.38
CA LYS A 48 1.07 23.54 -15.97
C LYS A 48 -0.42 23.83 -15.73
N CYS A 49 -1.05 24.63 -16.59
CA CYS A 49 -2.49 24.91 -16.49
C CYS A 49 -3.33 23.64 -16.65
N MET A 50 -2.99 22.77 -17.62
CA MET A 50 -3.61 21.46 -17.81
C MET A 50 -3.54 20.60 -16.54
N MET A 51 -2.38 20.54 -15.88
CA MET A 51 -2.21 19.77 -14.64
C MET A 51 -3.15 20.28 -13.54
N PHE A 52 -3.28 21.60 -13.36
CA PHE A 52 -4.17 22.12 -12.32
C PHE A 52 -5.66 21.83 -12.57
N GLN A 53 -6.08 21.76 -13.84
CA GLN A 53 -7.49 21.55 -14.18
C GLN A 53 -7.89 20.08 -14.27
N LEU A 54 -6.97 19.21 -14.71
CA LEU A 54 -7.30 17.84 -15.10
C LEU A 54 -6.68 16.76 -14.22
N THR A 55 -5.77 17.12 -13.30
CA THR A 55 -5.16 16.13 -12.41
C THR A 55 -6.24 15.46 -11.58
N SER A 56 -6.25 14.13 -11.64
CA SER A 56 -7.04 13.27 -10.79
C SER A 56 -6.12 12.29 -10.06
N THR A 57 -6.65 11.65 -9.04
CA THR A 57 -5.96 10.68 -8.21
C THR A 57 -6.24 9.26 -8.70
N PHE A 58 -5.23 8.39 -8.62
CA PHE A 58 -5.40 6.95 -8.82
C PHE A 58 -6.01 6.24 -7.59
N ASN A 59 -6.36 6.98 -6.54
CA ASN A 59 -6.96 6.50 -5.29
C ASN A 59 -6.05 5.60 -4.42
N ASP A 60 -4.74 5.71 -4.60
CA ASP A 60 -3.73 5.03 -3.78
C ASP A 60 -3.23 5.96 -2.65
N TYR A 61 -3.91 5.92 -1.49
CA TYR A 61 -3.56 6.75 -0.33
C TYR A 61 -2.79 5.94 0.73
N VAL A 62 -1.67 6.49 1.23
CA VAL A 62 -0.79 5.84 2.20
C VAL A 62 -0.18 6.83 3.22
N GLY A 63 0.47 6.30 4.26
CA GLY A 63 1.41 7.07 5.09
C GLY A 63 0.83 7.91 6.23
N THR A 64 -0.49 7.90 6.45
CA THR A 64 -1.12 8.66 7.55
C THR A 64 -0.79 8.15 8.95
N ALA A 65 -0.33 6.89 9.09
CA ALA A 65 0.14 6.31 10.34
C ALA A 65 1.49 5.61 10.14
N LYS A 66 2.44 6.30 9.50
CA LYS A 66 3.67 5.69 8.98
C LYS A 66 4.43 4.86 10.01
N MET A 67 4.99 3.76 9.53
CA MET A 67 5.96 2.95 10.23
C MET A 67 7.33 3.64 10.24
N GLY A 68 8.06 3.57 11.36
CA GLY A 68 9.40 4.13 11.44
C GLY A 68 10.17 3.68 12.68
N PRO A 69 11.46 4.07 12.80
CA PRO A 69 12.25 3.82 14.00
C PRO A 69 11.78 4.70 15.17
N PRO A 70 12.07 4.32 16.43
CA PRO A 70 11.69 5.13 17.60
C PRO A 70 12.32 6.53 17.63
N SER A 71 13.39 6.74 16.87
CA SER A 71 14.07 8.02 16.72
C SER A 71 13.38 8.97 15.74
N ASP A 72 12.42 8.49 14.93
CA ASP A 72 11.65 9.32 14.02
C ASP A 72 10.43 9.89 14.77
N PRO A 73 10.40 11.20 15.09
CA PRO A 73 9.30 11.81 15.85
C PRO A 73 7.97 11.85 15.08
N THR A 74 8.00 11.57 13.78
CA THR A 74 6.81 11.55 12.92
C THR A 74 6.29 10.12 12.68
N ALA A 75 6.96 9.09 13.23
CA ALA A 75 6.50 7.71 13.15
C ALA A 75 5.37 7.41 14.14
N VAL A 76 4.35 6.69 13.68
CA VAL A 76 3.18 6.32 14.50
C VAL A 76 3.27 4.87 14.98
N VAL A 77 3.80 3.98 14.13
CA VAL A 77 3.98 2.56 14.46
C VAL A 77 5.42 2.11 14.33
N ASN A 78 5.80 1.09 15.09
CA ASN A 78 7.11 0.45 14.99
C ASN A 78 7.16 -0.62 13.87
N SER A 79 8.32 -1.27 13.69
CA SER A 79 8.52 -2.35 12.69
C SER A 79 7.66 -3.60 12.90
N LYS A 80 6.99 -3.72 14.04
CA LYS A 80 6.00 -4.76 14.34
C LYS A 80 4.57 -4.24 14.21
N LEU A 81 4.35 -3.07 13.62
CA LEU A 81 3.03 -2.45 13.42
C LEU A 81 2.32 -2.07 14.74
N GLN A 82 3.06 -1.94 15.84
CA GLN A 82 2.50 -1.54 17.14
C GLN A 82 2.55 -0.03 17.28
N VAL A 83 1.48 0.56 17.80
CA VAL A 83 1.37 2.02 18.00
C VAL A 83 2.30 2.46 19.13
N TYR A 84 3.09 3.50 18.89
CA TYR A 84 3.94 4.08 19.92
C TYR A 84 3.12 4.67 21.06
N GLY A 85 3.53 4.41 22.30
CA GLY A 85 2.87 4.94 23.51
C GLY A 85 1.56 4.23 23.91
N VAL A 86 1.05 3.28 23.12
CA VAL A 86 -0.21 2.58 23.41
C VAL A 86 0.00 1.07 23.42
N GLY A 87 -0.36 0.42 24.54
CA GLY A 87 -0.26 -1.04 24.69
C GLY A 87 -1.38 -1.78 23.95
N ASN A 88 -1.06 -2.95 23.39
CA ASN A 88 -2.01 -3.86 22.73
C ASN A 88 -2.79 -3.25 21.54
N LEU A 89 -2.27 -2.20 20.92
CA LEU A 89 -2.85 -1.57 19.72
C LEU A 89 -1.89 -1.67 18.54
N ARG A 90 -2.44 -2.02 17.37
CA ARG A 90 -1.72 -2.14 16.10
C ARG A 90 -2.52 -1.48 15.00
N VAL A 91 -1.83 -0.99 13.97
CA VAL A 91 -2.43 -0.53 12.71
C VAL A 91 -1.91 -1.44 11.60
N ILE A 92 -2.82 -2.06 10.85
CA ILE A 92 -2.47 -3.06 9.83
C ILE A 92 -3.28 -2.74 8.56
N ASP A 93 -2.85 -1.72 7.84
CA ASP A 93 -3.46 -1.26 6.58
C ASP A 93 -2.44 -0.46 5.75
N ALA A 94 -2.89 0.22 4.70
CA ALA A 94 -2.03 1.04 3.84
C ALA A 94 -1.40 2.25 4.55
N SER A 95 -1.99 2.73 5.65
CA SER A 95 -1.53 3.94 6.35
C SER A 95 -0.14 3.80 6.95
N VAL A 96 0.32 2.57 7.22
CA VAL A 96 1.63 2.31 7.81
C VAL A 96 2.78 2.40 6.81
N MET A 97 2.50 2.40 5.51
CA MET A 97 3.53 2.51 4.48
C MET A 97 4.25 3.88 4.57
N PRO A 98 5.57 3.93 4.79
CA PRO A 98 6.27 5.21 4.96
C PRO A 98 6.32 6.07 3.69
N THR A 99 6.32 5.41 2.53
CA THR A 99 6.32 6.02 1.20
C THR A 99 5.42 5.22 0.28
N ILE A 100 4.77 5.89 -0.69
CA ILE A 100 3.98 5.20 -1.70
C ILE A 100 4.89 4.28 -2.55
N PRO A 101 4.53 3.00 -2.74
CA PRO A 101 5.26 2.12 -3.64
C PRO A 101 5.09 2.56 -5.10
N THR A 102 6.03 2.18 -5.98
CA THR A 102 5.97 2.45 -7.42
C THR A 102 4.96 1.57 -8.17
N ALA A 103 4.08 0.88 -7.44
CA ALA A 103 3.07 -0.05 -7.93
C ALA A 103 1.74 0.22 -7.21
N ASN A 104 0.66 -0.38 -7.71
CA ASN A 104 -0.65 -0.29 -7.07
C ASN A 104 -0.60 -0.74 -5.59
N CYS A 105 -1.24 0.00 -4.69
CA CYS A 105 -1.15 -0.25 -3.25
C CYS A 105 -1.87 -1.51 -2.77
N LEU A 106 -2.70 -2.14 -3.61
CA LEU A 106 -3.44 -3.36 -3.26
C LEU A 106 -2.52 -4.51 -2.84
N GLY A 107 -1.48 -4.80 -3.64
CA GLY A 107 -0.52 -5.86 -3.36
C GLY A 107 0.24 -5.63 -2.04
N PRO A 108 0.92 -4.49 -1.88
CA PRO A 108 1.58 -4.09 -0.63
C PRO A 108 0.65 -4.13 0.59
N THR A 109 -0.58 -3.63 0.47
CA THR A 109 -1.55 -3.63 1.58
C THR A 109 -1.95 -5.04 2.00
N THR A 110 -2.18 -5.93 1.04
CA THR A 110 -2.47 -7.34 1.31
C THR A 110 -1.31 -8.01 2.03
N LEU A 111 -0.08 -7.75 1.60
CA LEU A 111 1.12 -8.30 2.23
C LEU A 111 1.32 -7.77 3.67
N ILE A 112 1.01 -6.50 3.92
CA ILE A 112 0.99 -5.91 5.27
C ILE A 112 -0.06 -6.61 6.13
N GLY A 113 -1.24 -6.91 5.58
CA GLY A 113 -2.29 -7.70 6.21
C GLY A 113 -1.79 -9.09 6.65
N GLU A 114 -1.24 -9.85 5.71
CA GLU A 114 -0.67 -11.19 5.96
C GLU A 114 0.42 -11.14 7.04
N ARG A 115 1.37 -10.20 6.89
CA ARG A 115 2.46 -10.05 7.86
C ARG A 115 1.98 -9.59 9.23
N GLY A 116 0.97 -8.73 9.27
CA GLY A 116 0.32 -8.28 10.49
C GLY A 116 -0.39 -9.41 11.22
N ALA A 117 -1.12 -10.27 10.50
CA ALA A 117 -1.76 -11.45 11.04
C ALA A 117 -0.74 -12.41 11.69
N ASP A 118 0.40 -12.61 11.03
CA ASP A 118 1.54 -13.37 11.57
C ASP A 118 2.05 -12.82 12.90
N PHE A 119 2.20 -11.49 13.01
CA PHE A 119 2.62 -10.86 14.26
C PHE A 119 1.58 -11.05 15.37
N VAL A 120 0.29 -10.92 15.04
CA VAL A 120 -0.80 -11.13 16.01
C VAL A 120 -0.82 -12.57 16.50
N LYS A 121 -0.74 -13.56 15.59
CA LYS A 121 -0.69 -14.99 15.95
C LYS A 121 0.50 -15.31 16.86
N LYS A 122 1.69 -14.80 16.54
CA LYS A 122 2.90 -15.03 17.35
C LYS A 122 2.76 -14.45 18.76
N ASP A 123 2.31 -13.22 18.89
CA ASP A 123 2.11 -12.58 20.20
C ASP A 123 0.99 -13.28 21.01
N TRP A 124 -0.03 -13.80 20.32
CA TRP A 124 -1.13 -14.55 20.96
C TRP A 124 -0.67 -15.91 21.49
N ILE A 125 0.09 -16.68 20.70
CA ILE A 125 0.58 -18.02 21.08
C ILE A 125 1.62 -17.94 22.21
N VAL A 126 2.52 -16.95 22.18
CA VAL A 126 3.49 -16.74 23.27
C VAL A 126 2.80 -16.23 24.55
N GLY A 127 1.59 -15.68 24.43
CA GLY A 127 0.78 -15.13 25.51
C GLY A 127 -0.02 -16.14 26.35
N THR A 128 0.11 -17.45 26.15
CA THR A 128 -0.65 -18.48 26.91
C THR A 128 -0.15 -18.68 28.34
N LYS A 129 -0.11 -17.62 29.15
CA LYS A 129 -0.79 -17.73 30.44
C LYS A 129 -2.26 -17.50 30.12
N LYS A 130 -3.10 -18.54 30.20
CA LYS A 130 -4.56 -18.49 29.97
C LYS A 130 -5.12 -17.17 30.48
N ARG A 131 -5.26 -16.15 29.63
CA ARG A 131 -5.99 -14.93 30.00
C ARG A 131 -7.44 -15.38 29.95
N LYS A 132 -8.04 -15.60 31.13
CA LYS A 132 -9.50 -15.78 31.20
C LYS A 132 -10.09 -14.57 30.48
N CYS A 133 -10.75 -14.78 29.35
CA CYS A 133 -11.72 -13.82 28.86
C CYS A 133 -12.63 -13.49 30.06
N PRO A 134 -12.85 -12.21 30.39
CA PRO A 134 -13.98 -11.87 31.22
C PRO A 134 -15.21 -12.18 30.37
N VAL A 135 -15.68 -13.43 30.46
CA VAL A 135 -17.03 -13.76 30.03
C VAL A 135 -17.91 -12.89 30.94
N ALA A 136 -18.61 -11.94 30.34
CA ALA A 136 -19.62 -11.16 31.06
C ALA A 136 -20.52 -12.15 31.80
N SER A 137 -20.55 -12.03 33.12
CA SER A 137 -21.34 -12.89 33.98
C SER A 137 -22.82 -12.74 33.65
N GLN A 138 -23.47 -13.90 33.41
CA GLN A 138 -24.92 -14.16 33.39
C GLN A 138 -25.61 -13.77 32.07
N SER A 139 -26.27 -14.69 31.36
CA SER A 139 -27.34 -15.56 31.84
C SER A 139 -27.24 -17.00 31.31
N THR A 140 -27.71 -17.93 32.14
CA THR A 140 -27.96 -19.33 31.78
C THR A 140 -29.02 -19.42 30.68
N GLY A 141 -28.58 -19.45 29.42
CA GLY A 141 -29.37 -19.87 28.27
C GLY A 141 -28.76 -21.14 27.71
N ASN A 142 -29.42 -22.27 27.92
CA ASN A 142 -28.99 -23.58 27.48
C ASN A 142 -29.13 -23.67 25.94
N LEU A 143 -28.06 -23.39 25.19
CA LEU A 143 -27.98 -23.64 23.75
C LEU A 143 -26.95 -24.74 23.51
N ASN A 144 -27.46 -25.97 23.38
CA ASN A 144 -26.71 -27.11 22.88
C ASN A 144 -26.39 -26.88 21.39
N HIS A 145 -25.31 -26.16 21.10
CA HIS A 145 -24.67 -26.23 19.79
C HIS A 145 -23.41 -27.07 19.90
N ASN A 146 -23.51 -28.31 19.38
CA ASN A 146 -22.35 -29.12 19.02
C ASN A 146 -21.57 -28.38 17.93
N ILE A 147 -20.54 -27.64 18.32
CA ILE A 147 -19.55 -27.10 17.39
C ILE A 147 -18.55 -28.24 17.14
N PRO A 148 -18.39 -28.75 15.90
CA PRO A 148 -17.41 -29.77 15.62
C PRO A 148 -16.00 -29.18 15.78
N GLU A 149 -15.11 -29.93 16.44
CA GLU A 149 -13.69 -29.58 16.55
C GLU A 149 -13.10 -29.42 15.14
N ARG A 150 -12.52 -28.25 14.87
CA ARG A 150 -11.81 -27.99 13.62
C ARG A 150 -10.44 -28.67 13.74
N ASN A 151 -10.22 -29.73 12.97
CA ASN A 151 -8.93 -30.39 12.87
C ASN A 151 -7.92 -29.45 12.20
N ASP A 152 -7.11 -28.76 12.99
CA ASP A 152 -6.03 -27.85 12.54
C ASP A 152 -4.77 -28.62 12.10
N THR A 153 -4.93 -29.58 11.20
CA THR A 153 -3.80 -30.22 10.49
C THR A 153 -3.93 -29.98 9.00
N MET A 154 -3.49 -28.79 8.56
CA MET A 154 -3.18 -28.57 7.15
C MET A 154 -1.72 -28.99 6.95
N PRO A 155 -1.41 -29.92 6.03
CA PRO A 155 -0.03 -30.25 5.71
C PRO A 155 0.63 -29.02 5.07
N MET A 156 1.79 -28.64 5.60
CA MET A 156 2.71 -27.73 4.92
C MET A 156 3.30 -28.51 3.74
N ASP A 157 2.90 -28.16 2.52
CA ASP A 157 3.67 -28.53 1.34
C ASP A 157 4.86 -27.56 1.25
N GLU A 158 6.02 -28.03 1.69
CA GLU A 158 7.31 -27.36 1.56
C GLU A 158 7.95 -27.63 0.18
N THR A 159 7.22 -27.62 -0.93
CA THR A 159 7.87 -27.80 -2.24
C THR A 159 7.14 -27.12 -3.41
N SER A 160 7.18 -25.79 -3.49
CA SER A 160 7.17 -25.11 -4.79
C SER A 160 7.81 -23.71 -4.76
N THR A 161 9.10 -23.70 -5.09
CA THR A 161 9.83 -22.66 -5.84
C THR A 161 9.99 -21.27 -5.23
N SER A 162 11.05 -21.16 -4.45
CA SER A 162 11.76 -19.94 -4.07
C SER A 162 12.56 -19.29 -5.22
N SER A 163 12.02 -19.20 -6.45
CA SER A 163 12.82 -18.69 -7.60
C SER A 163 12.23 -17.58 -8.46
N GLU A 164 11.01 -17.10 -8.22
CA GLU A 164 10.50 -15.93 -8.96
C GLU A 164 9.71 -14.99 -8.03
N LEU A 165 10.38 -14.40 -7.05
CA LEU A 165 9.94 -13.09 -6.58
C LEU A 165 10.44 -12.10 -7.61
N THR A 166 9.53 -11.49 -8.37
CA THR A 166 9.84 -10.31 -9.18
C THR A 166 10.48 -9.25 -8.29
N ASP A 167 11.39 -8.45 -8.85
CA ASP A 167 12.13 -7.41 -8.11
C ASP A 167 11.21 -6.47 -7.32
N ASP A 168 9.96 -6.31 -7.77
CA ASP A 168 8.88 -5.58 -7.09
C ASP A 168 8.48 -6.19 -5.74
N ALA A 169 8.33 -7.51 -5.65
CA ALA A 169 8.01 -8.19 -4.39
C ALA A 169 9.16 -8.08 -3.38
N LEU A 170 10.40 -8.09 -3.87
CA LEU A 170 11.59 -7.87 -3.05
C LEU A 170 11.68 -6.41 -2.59
N ALA A 171 11.28 -5.44 -3.41
CA ALA A 171 11.19 -4.03 -3.06
C ALA A 171 10.13 -3.78 -1.98
N ILE A 172 8.97 -4.43 -2.07
CA ILE A 172 7.90 -4.36 -1.06
C ILE A 172 8.38 -4.99 0.27
N LEU A 173 9.10 -6.12 0.23
CA LEU A 173 9.70 -6.71 1.44
C LEU A 173 10.79 -5.79 2.06
N LYS A 174 11.49 -5.01 1.25
CA LYS A 174 12.46 -3.99 1.71
C LYS A 174 11.80 -2.75 2.31
N LEU A 175 10.55 -2.42 1.97
CA LEU A 175 9.76 -1.41 2.68
C LEU A 175 9.35 -1.88 4.09
N ILE A 176 9.23 -3.20 4.28
CA ILE A 176 8.85 -3.81 5.57
C ILE A 176 10.05 -4.11 6.46
N ARG A 177 11.24 -4.35 5.89
CA ARG A 177 12.47 -4.55 6.68
C ARG A 177 13.12 -3.22 7.05
N PRO A 178 13.47 -2.98 8.33
CA PRO A 178 14.26 -1.82 8.70
C PRO A 178 15.63 -1.91 7.99
N LYS A 179 16.07 -0.82 7.35
CA LYS A 179 17.48 -0.65 7.00
C LYS A 179 18.26 -0.61 8.32
N ILE A 180 19.04 -1.67 8.57
CA ILE A 180 20.12 -1.67 9.56
C ILE A 180 21.22 -0.75 9.04
#